data_AF-A0A829QK97-F1
#
_entry.id   AF-A0A829QK97-F1
#
_cell.length_a   1.000
_cell.length_b   1.000
_cell.length_c   1.000
_cell.angle_alpha   90.00
_cell.angle_beta   90.00
_cell.angle_gamma   90.00
#
_symmetry.space_group_name_H-M   'P 1'
#
loop_
_entity.id
_entity.type
_entity.pdbx_description
1 polymer ?
#
loop_
_entity_poly.entity_id
_entity_poly.type
_entity_poly.pdbx_seq_one_letter_code
_entity_poly.pdbx_strand_id
1 'polypeptide(L)'
;MGVMLTAYPELFGALVCQVPLLDMRRYHLLLAGASWVAEYGDPDNPEDWEFISKYSPYQNISMDRRYPPVLVTTSTRDDRVHPGHARKMTAALQEAGQPVWYYENIEGGHGGAANNEQSAFKAALAIEFLWRQLAP
;
A
#
# COMPACT_ATOMS: atom_id res chain seq x y z
N MET A 1 0.29 5.78 -3.09
CA MET A 1 0.54 6.29 -1.73
C MET A 1 1.85 5.81 -1.11
N GLY A 2 2.33 4.57 -1.32
CA GLY A 2 3.53 4.07 -0.64
C GLY A 2 4.80 4.93 -0.82
N VAL A 3 5.04 5.45 -2.04
CA VAL A 3 6.19 6.33 -2.30
C VAL A 3 6.07 7.65 -1.54
N MET A 4 4.87 8.24 -1.49
CA MET A 4 4.59 9.45 -0.71
C MET A 4 4.92 9.24 0.77
N LEU A 5 4.52 8.11 1.34
CA LEU A 5 4.78 7.75 2.74
C LEU A 5 6.28 7.62 3.04
N THR A 6 7.04 6.99 2.17
CA THR A 6 8.44 6.59 2.46
C THR A 6 9.46 7.62 2.03
N ALA A 7 9.23 8.30 0.90
CA ALA A 7 10.13 9.32 0.37
C ALA A 7 9.87 10.71 0.94
N TYR A 8 8.59 11.08 1.13
CA TYR A 8 8.17 12.45 1.49
C TYR A 8 7.19 12.51 2.69
N PRO A 9 7.42 11.78 3.79
CA PRO A 9 6.47 11.68 4.90
C PRO A 9 6.09 13.03 5.52
N GLU A 10 7.00 13.99 5.50
CA GLU A 10 6.82 15.34 6.05
C GLU A 10 5.82 16.21 5.27
N LEU A 11 5.46 15.83 4.04
CA LEU A 11 4.56 16.59 3.18
C LEU A 11 3.08 16.23 3.37
N PHE A 12 2.76 15.21 4.17
CA PHE A 12 1.41 14.69 4.32
C PHE A 12 1.01 14.61 5.78
N GLY A 13 -0.23 15.02 6.11
CA GLY A 13 -0.77 14.88 7.46
C GLY A 13 -1.35 13.48 7.74
N ALA A 14 -1.88 12.80 6.72
CA ALA A 14 -2.39 11.43 6.79
C ALA A 14 -2.52 10.85 5.37
N LEU A 15 -2.52 9.52 5.23
CA LEU A 15 -2.63 8.83 3.93
C LEU A 15 -3.65 7.67 3.97
N VAL A 16 -4.41 7.49 2.88
CA VAL A 16 -5.24 6.30 2.65
C VAL A 16 -4.70 5.54 1.43
N CYS A 17 -4.16 4.35 1.66
CA CYS A 17 -3.47 3.52 0.66
C CYS A 17 -4.31 2.28 0.32
N GLN A 18 -5.04 2.33 -0.79
CA GLN A 18 -6.00 1.27 -1.16
C GLN A 18 -5.45 0.34 -2.25
N VAL A 19 -5.71 -0.97 -2.11
CA VAL A 19 -5.33 -2.08 -3.02
C VAL A 19 -3.93 -1.92 -3.64
N PRO A 20 -2.87 -1.75 -2.81
CA PRO A 20 -1.64 -1.13 -3.27
C PRO A 20 -0.58 -2.12 -3.77
N LEU A 21 0.20 -1.68 -4.76
CA LEU A 21 1.47 -2.30 -5.17
C LEU A 21 2.62 -1.64 -4.40
N LEU A 22 3.31 -2.37 -3.53
CA LEU A 22 4.27 -1.77 -2.57
C LEU A 22 5.63 -2.47 -2.47
N ASP A 23 5.69 -3.74 -2.83
CA ASP A 23 6.95 -4.50 -2.85
C ASP A 23 7.40 -4.66 -4.29
N MET A 24 8.10 -3.65 -4.78
CA MET A 24 8.53 -3.62 -6.17
C MET A 24 9.68 -4.60 -6.43
N ARG A 25 10.28 -5.24 -5.41
CA ARG A 25 11.26 -6.30 -5.64
C ARG A 25 10.63 -7.61 -6.11
N ARG A 26 9.37 -7.85 -5.73
CA ARG A 26 8.70 -9.14 -5.93
C ARG A 26 7.34 -9.03 -6.60
N TYR A 27 6.95 -7.83 -7.03
CA TYR A 27 5.61 -7.61 -7.57
C TYR A 27 5.33 -8.52 -8.77
N HIS A 28 6.34 -8.72 -9.64
CA HIS A 28 6.24 -9.53 -10.86
C HIS A 28 6.01 -11.02 -10.58
N LEU A 29 6.32 -11.50 -9.37
CA LEU A 29 6.13 -12.89 -8.95
C LEU A 29 4.71 -13.18 -8.41
N LEU A 30 3.83 -12.18 -8.35
CA LEU A 30 2.54 -12.28 -7.69
C LEU A 30 1.38 -11.92 -8.64
N LEU A 31 0.48 -12.87 -8.86
CA LEU A 31 -0.76 -12.70 -9.64
C LEU A 31 -0.50 -12.01 -11.00
N ALA A 32 -1.21 -10.93 -11.30
CA ALA A 32 -1.08 -10.18 -12.55
C ALA A 32 0.23 -9.37 -12.64
N GLY A 33 1.08 -9.38 -11.62
CA GLY A 33 2.29 -8.56 -11.53
C GLY A 33 3.23 -8.68 -12.72
N ALA A 34 3.44 -9.89 -13.25
CA ALA A 34 4.29 -10.11 -14.42
C ALA A 34 3.84 -9.29 -15.65
N SER A 35 2.53 -8.99 -15.78
CA SER A 35 2.00 -8.20 -16.89
C SER A 35 2.40 -6.71 -16.83
N TRP A 36 2.92 -6.22 -15.70
CA TRP A 36 3.33 -4.83 -15.52
C TRP A 36 4.84 -4.61 -15.64
N VAL A 37 5.62 -5.65 -16.00
CA VAL A 37 7.08 -5.53 -16.25
C VAL A 37 7.39 -4.52 -17.34
N ALA A 38 6.58 -4.46 -18.39
CA ALA A 38 6.77 -3.46 -19.45
C ALA A 38 6.62 -2.00 -18.96
N GLU A 39 5.90 -1.77 -17.86
CA GLU A 39 5.68 -0.45 -17.28
C GLU A 39 6.70 -0.12 -16.19
N TYR A 40 6.93 -1.05 -15.25
CA TYR A 40 7.76 -0.79 -14.07
C TYR A 40 9.21 -1.26 -14.18
N GLY A 41 9.54 -2.10 -15.18
CA GLY A 41 10.84 -2.79 -15.32
C GLY A 41 10.85 -4.18 -14.68
N ASP A 42 11.87 -4.98 -14.99
CA ASP A 42 12.07 -6.31 -14.40
C ASP A 42 12.95 -6.22 -13.14
N PRO A 43 12.43 -6.45 -11.92
CA PRO A 43 13.24 -6.36 -10.70
C PRO A 43 14.39 -7.38 -10.63
N ASP A 44 14.37 -8.44 -11.45
CA ASP A 44 15.46 -9.40 -11.54
C ASP A 44 16.56 -8.97 -12.52
N ASN A 45 16.31 -7.98 -13.38
CA ASN A 45 17.33 -7.27 -14.13
C ASN A 45 18.04 -6.25 -13.21
N PRO A 46 19.37 -6.33 -13.00
CA PRO A 46 20.10 -5.39 -12.15
C PRO A 46 19.98 -3.91 -12.56
N GLU A 47 19.93 -3.62 -13.87
CA GLU A 47 19.80 -2.24 -14.36
C GLU A 47 18.44 -1.66 -13.99
N ASP A 48 17.38 -2.46 -14.14
CA ASP A 48 16.04 -2.04 -13.76
C ASP A 48 15.92 -1.91 -12.23
N TRP A 49 16.46 -2.88 -11.50
CA TRP A 49 16.46 -2.84 -10.04
C TRP A 49 17.17 -1.60 -9.47
N GLU A 50 18.21 -1.11 -10.14
CA GLU A 50 18.93 0.09 -9.69
C GLU A 50 17.99 1.30 -9.55
N PHE A 51 17.03 1.46 -10.47
CA PHE A 51 16.04 2.53 -10.37
C PHE A 51 14.82 2.13 -9.53
N ILE A 52 14.34 0.88 -9.63
CA ILE A 52 13.17 0.40 -8.89
C ILE A 52 13.39 0.47 -7.37
N SER A 53 14.58 0.06 -6.92
CA SER A 53 14.96 0.05 -5.50
C SER A 53 14.88 1.43 -4.85
N LYS A 54 15.15 2.50 -5.61
CA LYS A 54 15.14 3.89 -5.13
C LYS A 54 13.74 4.35 -4.71
N TYR A 55 12.68 3.76 -5.28
CA TYR A 55 11.30 4.16 -4.98
C TYR A 55 10.45 3.06 -4.34
N SER A 56 10.89 1.81 -4.33
CA SER A 56 10.08 0.69 -3.81
C SER A 56 9.66 0.92 -2.35
N PRO A 57 8.36 1.14 -2.06
CA PRO A 57 7.93 1.54 -0.72
C PRO A 57 8.34 0.55 0.37
N TYR A 58 8.18 -0.75 0.13
CA TYR A 58 8.48 -1.77 1.13
C TYR A 58 9.98 -1.81 1.49
N GLN A 59 10.87 -1.62 0.51
CA GLN A 59 12.31 -1.60 0.76
C GLN A 59 12.81 -0.27 1.35
N ASN A 60 12.01 0.80 1.29
CA ASN A 60 12.38 2.13 1.79
C ASN A 60 11.70 2.51 3.11
N ILE A 61 11.15 1.54 3.84
CA ILE A 61 10.71 1.75 5.23
C ILE A 61 11.96 2.07 6.08
N SER A 62 11.90 3.17 6.84
CA SER A 62 12.98 3.63 7.71
C SER A 62 12.55 3.53 9.18
N MET A 63 13.45 3.03 10.03
CA MET A 63 13.29 3.00 11.48
C MET A 63 13.51 4.37 12.13
N ASP A 64 14.20 5.28 11.43
CA ASP A 64 14.63 6.57 11.97
C ASP A 64 13.67 7.71 11.61
N ARG A 65 12.86 7.52 10.55
CA ARG A 65 11.88 8.52 10.09
C ARG A 65 10.58 8.40 10.87
N ARG A 66 9.88 9.52 11.02
CA ARG A 66 8.49 9.55 11.49
C ARG A 66 7.57 9.61 10.29
N TYR A 67 6.59 8.72 10.24
CA TYR A 67 5.60 8.70 9.19
C TYR A 67 4.26 9.27 9.64
N PRO A 68 3.49 9.89 8.72
CA PRO A 68 2.13 10.29 9.02
C PRO A 68 1.24 9.05 9.21
N PRO A 69 0.13 9.19 9.97
CA PRO A 69 -0.92 8.18 10.05
C PRO A 69 -1.30 7.64 8.67
N VAL A 70 -1.31 6.33 8.50
CA VAL A 70 -1.70 5.70 7.25
C VAL A 70 -2.72 4.59 7.45
N LEU A 71 -3.82 4.63 6.70
CA LEU A 71 -4.76 3.53 6.55
C LEU A 71 -4.43 2.75 5.28
N VAL A 72 -4.04 1.50 5.42
CA VAL A 72 -3.84 0.57 4.30
C VAL A 72 -5.06 -0.31 4.15
N THR A 73 -5.66 -0.35 2.96
CA THR A 73 -6.82 -1.21 2.69
C THR A 73 -6.57 -2.17 1.54
N THR A 74 -7.08 -3.40 1.62
CA THR A 74 -7.00 -4.37 0.52
C THR A 74 -8.23 -5.30 0.52
N SER A 75 -8.23 -6.30 -0.37
CA SER A 75 -9.17 -7.42 -0.32
C SER A 75 -8.44 -8.76 -0.41
N THR A 76 -8.91 -9.74 0.35
CA THR A 76 -8.43 -11.13 0.29
C THR A 76 -8.63 -11.75 -1.09
N ARG A 77 -9.68 -11.34 -1.81
CA ARG A 77 -10.03 -11.87 -3.14
C ARG A 77 -9.53 -10.99 -4.29
N ASP A 78 -8.65 -10.03 -4.03
CA ASP A 78 -7.98 -9.30 -5.11
C ASP A 78 -7.09 -10.26 -5.90
N ASP A 79 -7.53 -10.59 -7.11
CA ASP A 79 -6.86 -11.45 -8.08
C ASP A 79 -5.92 -10.67 -9.02
N ARG A 80 -5.87 -9.34 -8.88
CA ARG A 80 -5.03 -8.45 -9.67
C ARG A 80 -3.78 -8.06 -8.90
N VAL A 81 -3.94 -7.29 -7.83
CA VAL A 81 -2.84 -6.86 -6.95
C VAL A 81 -2.86 -7.71 -5.69
N HIS A 82 -1.84 -8.54 -5.51
CA HIS A 82 -1.83 -9.50 -4.42
C HIS A 82 -1.88 -8.80 -3.04
N PRO A 83 -2.82 -9.16 -2.13
CA PRO A 83 -2.98 -8.49 -0.83
C PRO A 83 -1.75 -8.58 0.07
N GLY A 84 -0.83 -9.51 -0.23
CA GLY A 84 0.48 -9.61 0.41
C GLY A 84 1.30 -8.31 0.40
N HIS A 85 1.14 -7.42 -0.59
CA HIS A 85 1.78 -6.10 -0.57
C HIS A 85 1.31 -5.25 0.62
N ALA A 86 0.00 -5.19 0.83
CA ALA A 86 -0.60 -4.44 1.92
C ALA A 86 -0.27 -5.06 3.29
N ARG A 87 -0.38 -6.39 3.39
CA ARG A 87 -0.09 -7.15 4.63
C ARG A 87 1.36 -6.94 5.08
N LYS A 88 2.33 -7.13 4.18
CA LYS A 88 3.74 -7.02 4.55
C LYS A 88 4.16 -5.59 4.87
N MET A 89 3.64 -4.60 4.14
CA MET A 89 3.92 -3.19 4.43
C MET A 89 3.38 -2.82 5.81
N THR A 90 2.14 -3.22 6.11
CA THR A 90 1.52 -2.99 7.43
C THR A 90 2.35 -3.60 8.54
N ALA A 91 2.75 -4.88 8.41
CA ALA A 91 3.56 -5.55 9.42
C ALA A 91 4.90 -4.84 9.65
N ALA A 92 5.61 -4.46 8.58
CA ALA A 92 6.88 -3.76 8.69
C ALA A 92 6.75 -2.35 9.31
N LEU A 93 5.67 -1.62 9.00
CA LEU A 93 5.37 -0.34 9.64
C LEU A 93 5.04 -0.49 11.13
N GLN A 94 4.30 -1.54 11.51
CA GLN A 94 4.02 -1.85 12.92
C GLN A 94 5.30 -2.20 13.69
N GLU A 95 6.18 -3.02 13.10
CA GLU A 95 7.48 -3.37 13.67
C GLU A 95 8.38 -2.13 13.84
N ALA A 96 8.30 -1.18 12.90
CA ALA A 96 8.95 0.12 12.99
C ALA A 96 8.29 1.12 13.96
N GLY A 97 7.22 0.72 14.66
CA GLY A 97 6.50 1.57 15.61
C GLY A 97 5.74 2.74 14.97
N GLN A 98 5.41 2.64 13.68
CA GLN A 98 4.76 3.71 12.91
C GLN A 98 3.23 3.65 13.04
N PRO A 99 2.52 4.79 12.93
CA PRO A 99 1.06 4.84 13.04
C PRO A 99 0.37 4.29 11.78
N VAL A 100 0.06 2.99 11.77
CA VAL A 100 -0.59 2.30 10.65
C VAL A 100 -1.87 1.57 11.08
N TRP A 101 -2.90 1.72 10.25
CA TRP A 101 -4.16 0.99 10.34
C TRP A 101 -4.32 0.10 9.11
N TYR A 102 -5.01 -1.02 9.30
CA TYR A 102 -5.22 -2.00 8.26
C TYR A 102 -6.68 -2.42 8.20
N TYR A 103 -7.23 -2.45 7.00
CA TYR A 103 -8.53 -3.04 6.74
C TYR A 103 -8.49 -3.93 5.51
N GLU A 104 -8.83 -5.20 5.69
CA GLU A 104 -8.92 -6.16 4.61
C GLU A 104 -10.35 -6.66 4.50
N ASN A 105 -10.97 -6.39 3.35
CA ASN A 105 -12.25 -6.99 3.05
C ASN A 105 -12.03 -8.45 2.63
N ILE A 106 -12.81 -9.39 3.17
CA ILE A 106 -12.69 -10.81 2.82
C ILE A 106 -13.31 -11.08 1.44
N GLU A 107 -14.20 -10.20 0.99
CA GLU A 107 -14.88 -10.25 -0.30
C GLU A 107 -14.49 -9.08 -1.21
N GLY A 108 -14.96 -9.13 -2.46
CA GLY A 108 -14.66 -8.13 -3.49
C GLY A 108 -13.31 -8.38 -4.15
N GLY A 109 -13.23 -8.18 -5.47
CA GLY A 109 -11.96 -8.33 -6.21
C GLY A 109 -11.07 -7.10 -6.03
N HIS A 110 -10.41 -6.66 -7.09
CA HIS A 110 -9.56 -5.47 -7.05
C HIS A 110 -10.29 -4.15 -6.70
N GLY A 111 -11.60 -4.04 -6.97
CA GLY A 111 -12.40 -2.91 -6.45
C GLY A 111 -12.52 -2.91 -4.92
N GLY A 112 -12.17 -4.03 -4.29
CA GLY A 112 -12.15 -4.30 -2.86
C GLY A 112 -13.51 -4.28 -2.16
N ALA A 113 -14.62 -4.23 -2.90
CA ALA A 113 -15.98 -4.37 -2.41
C ALA A 113 -16.76 -5.30 -3.35
N ALA A 114 -17.65 -6.12 -2.80
CA ALA A 114 -18.50 -7.03 -3.57
C ALA A 114 -19.91 -6.45 -3.85
N ASN A 115 -20.34 -5.46 -3.08
CA ASN A 115 -21.65 -4.82 -3.21
C ASN A 115 -21.63 -3.35 -2.76
N ASN A 116 -22.77 -2.67 -2.89
CA ASN A 116 -22.90 -1.25 -2.58
C ASN A 116 -22.72 -0.95 -1.07
N GLU A 117 -23.14 -1.86 -0.20
CA GLU A 117 -23.00 -1.69 1.25
C GLU A 117 -21.52 -1.69 1.65
N GLN A 118 -20.74 -2.65 1.16
CA GLN A 118 -19.29 -2.70 1.39
C GLN A 118 -18.57 -1.49 0.76
N SER A 119 -19.04 -1.04 -0.41
CA SER A 119 -18.49 0.15 -1.06
C SER A 119 -18.71 1.41 -0.22
N ALA A 120 -19.93 1.58 0.31
CA ALA A 120 -20.28 2.66 1.23
C ALA A 120 -19.48 2.58 2.53
N PHE A 121 -19.35 1.39 3.13
CA PHE A 121 -18.56 1.18 4.34
C PHE A 121 -17.10 1.58 4.15
N LYS A 122 -16.45 1.13 3.06
CA LYS A 122 -15.06 1.47 2.78
C LYS A 122 -14.83 2.96 2.54
N ALA A 123 -15.76 3.61 1.84
CA ALA A 123 -15.71 5.05 1.64
C ALA A 123 -15.83 5.79 2.98
N ALA A 124 -16.80 5.42 3.81
CA ALA A 124 -16.99 5.98 5.14
C ALA A 124 -15.76 5.74 6.03
N LEU A 125 -15.17 4.54 6.01
CA LEU A 125 -13.95 4.20 6.75
C LEU A 125 -12.78 5.12 6.36
N ALA A 126 -12.55 5.31 5.05
CA ALA A 126 -11.48 6.16 4.56
C ALA A 126 -11.68 7.64 4.96
N ILE A 127 -12.90 8.15 4.81
CA ILE A 127 -13.25 9.53 5.16
C ILE A 127 -13.15 9.75 6.67
N GLU A 128 -13.70 8.85 7.48
CA GLU A 128 -13.65 8.92 8.95
C GLU A 128 -12.21 8.83 9.47
N PHE A 129 -11.38 7.98 8.86
CA PHE A 129 -9.96 7.95 9.17
C PHE A 129 -9.32 9.31 8.95
N LEU A 130 -9.47 9.89 7.76
CA LEU A 130 -8.90 11.20 7.43
C LEU A 130 -9.44 12.29 8.35
N TRP A 131 -10.75 12.29 8.63
CA TRP A 131 -11.38 13.24 9.54
C TRP A 131 -10.74 13.18 10.93
N ARG A 132 -10.57 11.99 11.50
CA ARG A 132 -9.95 11.82 12.82
C ARG A 132 -8.48 12.22 12.89
N GLN A 133 -7.73 12.08 11.79
CA GLN A 133 -6.30 12.40 11.78
C GLN A 133 -6.01 13.86 11.43
N LEU A 134 -6.91 14.53 10.71
CA LEU A 134 -6.66 15.86 10.12
C LEU A 134 -7.57 16.96 10.68
N ALA A 135 -8.70 16.63 11.28
CA ALA A 135 -9.59 17.65 11.86
C ALA A 135 -8.90 18.34 13.06
N PRO A 136 -9.19 19.64 13.28
CA PRO A 136 -8.65 20.41 14.41
C PRO A 136 -9.02 19.86 15.79
#